data_AF-C1AA96-F1
#
_entry.id   AF-C1AA96-F1
#
_cell.length_a   1.000
_cell.length_b   1.000
_cell.length_c   1.000
_cell.angle_alpha   90.00
_cell.angle_beta   90.00
_cell.angle_gamma   90.00
#
_symmetry.space_group_name_H-M   'P 1'
#
loop_
_entity.id
_entity.type
_entity.pdbx_description
1 polymer ?
#
loop_
_entity_poly.entity_id
_entity_poly.type
_entity_poly.pdbx_seq_one_letter_code
_entity_poly.pdbx_strand_id
1 'polypeptide(L)'
;MATFSILGYDPATGEVGGAVQSRVFSVGNGVLWAEAGVGAAATQAIVDVSYGPQAITLLRQGLRPTDIVKQIWERDPDPRPTDWTKQGRQFAVIDAQGNVAAYTGPRASEWAGDKQGKFCTAQGNILASEEVVNAMVRAFENTDGHLSLRLLAALEAGQQAGGDKRGMQSAAMLIVKKDAGVWLHNDVVLRLQVDDNPEPIRELRRLVEKAATQRRPRR
;
A
#
# COMPACT_ATOMS: atom_id res chain seq x y z
N MET A 1 11.87 7.62 -5.97
CA MET A 1 11.66 7.81 -4.51
C MET A 1 11.65 6.45 -3.85
N ALA A 2 12.47 6.19 -2.83
CA ALA A 2 12.44 4.89 -2.15
C ALA A 2 11.23 4.78 -1.24
N THR A 3 10.56 3.64 -1.32
CA THR A 3 9.26 3.42 -0.71
C THR A 3 9.08 1.92 -0.58
N PHE A 4 8.50 1.46 0.53
CA PHE A 4 7.86 0.15 0.56
C PHE A 4 6.41 0.29 1.02
N SER A 5 5.55 -0.50 0.40
CA SER A 5 4.11 -0.52 0.64
C SER A 5 3.59 -1.94 0.72
N ILE A 6 2.43 -2.08 1.36
CA ILE A 6 1.65 -3.31 1.36
C ILE A 6 0.19 -2.98 1.08
N LEU A 7 -0.44 -3.78 0.23
CA LEU A 7 -1.89 -3.85 0.07
C LEU A 7 -2.40 -5.14 0.72
N GLY A 8 -3.57 -5.07 1.34
CA GLY A 8 -4.15 -6.21 2.07
C GLY A 8 -5.67 -6.23 2.02
N TYR A 9 -6.22 -7.43 2.02
CA TYR A 9 -7.64 -7.72 2.10
C TYR A 9 -7.91 -8.66 3.28
N ASP A 10 -8.99 -8.40 4.01
CA ASP A 10 -9.47 -9.30 5.06
C ASP A 10 -10.78 -9.98 4.61
N PRO A 11 -10.74 -11.29 4.28
CA PRO A 11 -11.93 -12.03 3.83
C PRO A 11 -13.00 -12.19 4.91
N ALA A 12 -12.65 -12.06 6.20
CA ALA A 12 -13.62 -12.21 7.28
C ALA A 12 -14.50 -10.96 7.43
N THR A 13 -13.95 -9.78 7.12
CA THR A 13 -14.62 -8.50 7.33
C THR A 13 -15.00 -7.78 6.04
N GLY A 14 -14.36 -8.11 4.92
CA GLY A 14 -14.45 -7.38 3.66
C GLY A 14 -13.66 -6.07 3.64
N GLU A 15 -12.81 -5.82 4.64
CA GLU A 15 -11.91 -4.66 4.64
C GLU A 15 -10.82 -4.81 3.58
N VAL A 16 -10.53 -3.72 2.88
CA VAL A 16 -9.42 -3.63 1.92
C VAL A 16 -8.67 -2.33 2.14
N GLY A 17 -7.36 -2.36 1.94
CA GLY A 17 -6.56 -1.18 2.16
C GLY A 17 -5.07 -1.40 1.92
N GLY A 18 -4.28 -0.45 2.41
CA GLY A 18 -2.85 -0.53 2.34
C GLY A 18 -2.15 0.39 3.33
N ALA A 19 -0.85 0.17 3.45
CA ALA A 19 0.05 1.00 4.25
C ALA A 19 1.37 1.20 3.50
N VAL A 20 2.02 2.33 3.77
CA VAL A 20 3.26 2.73 3.07
C VAL A 20 4.21 3.45 4.04
N GLN A 21 5.51 3.30 3.80
CA GLN A 21 6.57 4.11 4.41
C GLN A 21 7.52 4.62 3.31
N SER A 22 8.00 5.86 3.46
CA SER A 22 9.04 6.42 2.59
C SER A 22 9.89 7.48 3.30
N ARG A 23 11.10 7.74 2.77
CA ARG A 23 11.85 8.99 3.01
C ARG A 23 11.48 10.09 2.01
N VAL A 24 10.19 10.39 1.96
CA VAL A 24 9.57 11.48 1.19
C VAL A 24 8.52 12.11 2.09
N PHE A 25 8.43 13.43 2.12
CA PHE A 25 7.37 14.11 2.86
C PHE A 25 5.98 13.69 2.37
N SER A 26 5.08 13.37 3.29
CA SER A 26 3.65 13.14 2.98
C SER A 26 3.37 12.07 1.90
N VAL A 27 4.03 10.91 2.01
CA VAL A 27 3.96 9.82 1.00
C VAL A 27 2.54 9.34 0.68
N GLY A 28 1.61 9.43 1.64
CA GLY A 28 0.25 8.93 1.51
C GLY A 28 -0.56 9.60 0.39
N ASN A 29 -0.24 10.84 0.03
CA ASN A 29 -1.02 11.63 -0.94
C ASN A 29 -0.98 11.07 -2.37
N GLY A 30 0.13 10.40 -2.74
CA GLY A 30 0.32 9.87 -4.09
C GLY A 30 0.18 8.35 -4.17
N VAL A 31 0.57 7.64 -3.11
CA VAL A 31 0.77 6.19 -3.18
C VAL A 31 -0.54 5.41 -3.06
N LEU A 32 -1.34 5.66 -2.02
CA LEU A 32 -2.45 4.79 -1.65
C LEU A 32 -3.80 5.25 -2.21
N TRP A 33 -4.50 4.32 -2.85
CA TRP A 33 -5.85 4.50 -3.38
C TRP A 33 -6.71 3.31 -2.98
N ALA A 34 -7.95 3.54 -2.55
CA ALA A 34 -8.86 2.45 -2.19
C ALA A 34 -10.32 2.88 -2.33
N GLU A 35 -11.18 1.94 -2.70
CA GLU A 35 -12.63 2.11 -2.76
C GLU A 35 -13.31 0.87 -2.19
N ALA A 36 -14.26 1.09 -1.28
CA ALA A 36 -14.95 0.02 -0.58
C ALA A 36 -15.75 -0.86 -1.57
N GLY A 37 -15.63 -2.18 -1.41
CA GLY A 37 -16.27 -3.15 -2.30
C GLY A 37 -15.64 -3.24 -3.70
N VAL A 38 -14.60 -2.45 -4.00
CA VAL A 38 -13.91 -2.44 -5.30
C VAL A 38 -12.48 -2.95 -5.15
N GLY A 39 -11.67 -2.36 -4.26
CA GLY A 39 -10.29 -2.78 -4.02
C GLY A 39 -9.35 -1.63 -3.68
N ALA A 40 -8.05 -1.85 -3.83
CA ALA A 40 -7.01 -0.85 -3.55
C ALA A 40 -5.84 -0.92 -4.54
N ALA A 41 -5.06 0.17 -4.61
CA ALA A 41 -3.87 0.28 -5.41
C ALA A 41 -2.77 1.08 -4.68
N ALA A 42 -1.51 0.75 -4.98
CA ALA A 42 -0.32 1.45 -4.53
C ALA A 42 0.55 1.82 -5.74
N THR A 43 0.89 3.11 -5.94
CA THR A 43 1.79 3.58 -7.02
C THR A 43 3.03 4.27 -6.45
N GLN A 44 4.23 3.90 -6.89
CA GLN A 44 5.50 4.33 -6.30
C GLN A 44 6.70 4.28 -7.27
N ALA A 45 7.91 4.42 -6.72
CA ALA A 45 9.19 4.56 -7.44
C ALA A 45 9.29 5.84 -8.28
N ILE A 46 9.21 5.75 -9.62
CA ILE A 46 8.99 6.91 -10.50
C ILE A 46 7.48 7.09 -10.65
N VAL A 47 6.85 7.77 -9.70
CA VAL A 47 5.39 7.75 -9.52
C VAL A 47 4.64 8.42 -10.68
N ASP A 48 3.65 7.75 -11.24
CA ASP A 48 2.51 8.38 -11.90
C ASP A 48 1.28 8.19 -11.01
N VAL A 49 0.77 9.28 -10.44
CA VAL A 49 -0.34 9.26 -9.48
C VAL A 49 -1.63 8.80 -10.16
N SER A 50 -1.76 8.99 -11.49
CA SER A 50 -2.95 8.59 -12.23
C SER A 50 -3.17 7.08 -12.27
N TYR A 51 -2.14 6.27 -12.02
CA TYR A 51 -2.25 4.81 -11.97
C TYR A 51 -3.24 4.34 -10.89
N GLY A 52 -3.31 5.06 -9.76
CA GLY A 52 -4.24 4.76 -8.67
C GLY A 52 -5.70 4.84 -9.09
N PRO A 53 -6.22 6.02 -9.49
CA PRO A 53 -7.58 6.18 -9.98
C PRO A 53 -7.93 5.30 -11.19
N GLN A 54 -6.95 5.07 -12.09
CA GLN A 54 -7.13 4.15 -13.21
C GLN A 54 -7.35 2.71 -12.73
N ALA A 55 -6.55 2.23 -11.77
CA ALA A 55 -6.71 0.90 -11.19
C ALA A 55 -8.07 0.74 -10.51
N ILE A 56 -8.50 1.71 -9.69
CA ILE A 56 -9.82 1.70 -9.06
C ILE A 56 -10.95 1.67 -10.12
N THR A 57 -10.81 2.43 -11.21
CA THR A 57 -11.79 2.45 -12.29
C THR A 57 -11.91 1.10 -12.99
N LEU A 58 -10.78 0.45 -13.28
CA LEU A 58 -10.78 -0.85 -13.94
C LEU A 58 -11.22 -1.98 -13.00
N LEU A 59 -10.91 -1.90 -11.71
CA LEU A 59 -11.46 -2.80 -10.69
C LEU A 59 -12.99 -2.69 -10.63
N ARG A 60 -13.54 -1.47 -10.68
CA ARG A 60 -14.99 -1.25 -10.72
C ARG A 60 -15.66 -1.88 -11.93
N GLN A 61 -14.92 -2.02 -13.03
CA GLN A 61 -15.36 -2.70 -14.25
C GLN A 61 -15.21 -4.24 -14.17
N GLY A 62 -14.70 -4.77 -13.07
CA GLY A 62 -14.53 -6.20 -12.84
C GLY A 62 -13.28 -6.80 -13.50
N LEU A 63 -12.32 -5.98 -13.94
CA LEU A 63 -11.07 -6.51 -14.47
C LEU A 63 -10.22 -7.11 -13.34
N ARG A 64 -9.50 -8.19 -13.65
CA ARG A 64 -8.59 -8.83 -12.71
C ARG A 64 -7.34 -7.98 -12.52
N PRO A 65 -6.74 -7.94 -11.32
CA PRO A 65 -5.52 -7.17 -11.04
C PRO A 65 -4.39 -7.37 -12.06
N THR A 66 -4.17 -8.59 -12.56
CA THR A 66 -3.15 -8.89 -13.58
C THR A 66 -3.39 -8.16 -14.89
N ASP A 67 -4.65 -8.11 -15.33
CA ASP A 67 -5.06 -7.47 -16.58
C ASP A 67 -5.02 -5.94 -16.42
N ILE A 68 -5.39 -5.43 -15.23
CA ILE A 68 -5.29 -4.02 -14.86
C ILE A 68 -3.85 -3.52 -14.92
N VAL A 69 -2.93 -4.23 -14.25
CA VAL A 69 -1.51 -3.87 -14.23
C VAL A 69 -0.95 -3.83 -15.64
N LYS A 70 -1.22 -4.86 -16.45
CA LYS A 70 -0.79 -4.89 -17.86
C LYS A 70 -1.37 -3.70 -18.64
N GLN A 71 -2.67 -3.47 -18.55
CA GLN A 71 -3.37 -2.45 -19.33
C GLN A 71 -2.90 -1.03 -18.98
N ILE A 72 -2.75 -0.71 -17.69
CA ILE A 72 -2.27 0.62 -17.26
C ILE A 72 -0.84 0.85 -17.78
N TRP A 73 0.04 -0.14 -17.61
CA TRP A 73 1.43 -0.05 -18.07
C TRP A 73 1.56 0.14 -19.58
N GLU A 74 0.82 -0.66 -20.36
CA GLU A 74 0.85 -0.60 -21.83
C GLU A 74 0.32 0.74 -22.34
N ARG A 75 -0.63 1.34 -21.64
CA ARG A 75 -1.24 2.63 -22.00
C ARG A 75 -0.54 3.85 -21.44
N ASP A 76 0.48 3.69 -20.58
CA ASP A 76 1.31 4.81 -20.11
C ASP A 76 2.02 5.46 -21.32
N PRO A 77 1.70 6.73 -21.65
CA PRO A 77 2.25 7.43 -22.80
C PRO A 77 3.73 7.80 -22.62
N ASP A 78 4.30 7.59 -21.43
CA ASP A 78 5.65 7.98 -21.03
C ASP A 78 5.98 9.44 -21.40
N PRO A 79 5.24 10.42 -20.85
CA PRO A 79 5.32 11.82 -21.30
C PRO A 79 6.67 12.47 -21.00
N ARG A 80 7.50 11.85 -20.15
CA ARG A 80 8.80 12.32 -19.68
C ARG A 80 9.82 11.17 -19.66
N PRO A 81 10.19 10.64 -20.85
CA PRO A 81 10.97 9.40 -20.95
C PRO A 81 12.43 9.53 -20.50
N THR A 82 12.95 10.76 -20.36
CA THR A 82 14.33 11.02 -19.96
C THR A 82 14.51 11.04 -18.45
N ASP A 83 13.64 11.75 -17.72
CA ASP A 83 13.80 12.04 -16.29
C ASP A 83 12.68 11.48 -15.41
N TRP A 84 11.57 11.02 -16.01
CA TRP A 84 10.43 10.45 -15.31
C TRP A 84 9.83 9.25 -16.04
N THR A 85 10.71 8.39 -16.57
CA THR A 85 10.34 7.31 -17.48
C THR A 85 9.37 6.30 -16.88
N LYS A 86 8.44 5.81 -17.72
CA LYS A 86 7.61 4.67 -17.40
C LYS A 86 8.45 3.47 -16.96
N GLN A 87 9.59 3.20 -17.56
CA GLN A 87 10.46 2.06 -17.20
C GLN A 87 10.86 1.99 -15.71
N GLY A 88 10.72 3.05 -14.93
CA GLY A 88 10.91 3.04 -13.47
C GLY A 88 9.63 3.12 -12.62
N ARG A 89 8.43 2.95 -13.19
CA ARG A 89 7.19 2.81 -12.38
C ARG A 89 7.28 1.55 -11.52
N GLN A 90 6.68 1.61 -10.35
CA GLN A 90 6.34 0.43 -9.57
C GLN A 90 4.93 0.61 -9.03
N PHE A 91 4.07 -0.39 -9.16
CA PHE A 91 2.71 -0.30 -8.64
C PHE A 91 2.09 -1.67 -8.40
N ALA A 92 1.04 -1.70 -7.59
CA ALA A 92 0.28 -2.90 -7.29
C ALA A 92 -1.21 -2.61 -7.15
N VAL A 93 -2.00 -3.66 -7.34
CA VAL A 93 -3.46 -3.65 -7.30
C VAL A 93 -3.94 -4.87 -6.51
N ILE A 94 -4.94 -4.68 -5.66
CA ILE A 94 -5.71 -5.74 -4.98
C ILE A 94 -7.20 -5.51 -5.23
N ASP A 95 -7.95 -6.54 -5.56
CA ASP A 95 -9.41 -6.45 -5.68
C ASP A 95 -10.13 -6.74 -4.35
N ALA A 96 -11.45 -6.54 -4.32
CA ALA A 96 -12.29 -6.81 -3.14
C ALA A 96 -12.52 -8.31 -2.87
N GLN A 97 -11.78 -9.20 -3.53
CA GLN A 97 -11.72 -10.64 -3.27
C GLN A 97 -10.31 -11.06 -2.82
N GLY A 98 -9.37 -10.10 -2.73
CA GLY A 98 -8.00 -10.31 -2.31
C GLY A 98 -7.10 -10.93 -3.38
N ASN A 99 -7.50 -10.94 -4.66
CA ASN A 99 -6.58 -11.24 -5.74
C ASN A 99 -5.65 -10.04 -5.92
N VAL A 100 -4.38 -10.30 -6.26
CA VAL A 100 -3.34 -9.28 -6.32
C VAL A 100 -2.53 -9.36 -7.62
N ALA A 101 -1.97 -8.23 -8.02
CA ALA A 101 -0.90 -8.16 -9.01
C ALA A 101 -0.02 -6.94 -8.73
N ALA A 102 1.26 -7.05 -9.04
CA ALA A 102 2.22 -5.96 -8.94
C ALA A 102 3.13 -5.94 -10.18
N TYR A 103 3.70 -4.77 -10.45
CA TYR A 103 4.68 -4.55 -11.49
C TYR A 103 5.82 -3.70 -10.96
N THR A 104 7.04 -4.15 -11.22
CA THR A 104 8.27 -3.41 -10.95
C THR A 104 8.99 -3.18 -12.27
N GLY A 105 9.09 -1.92 -12.69
CA GLY A 105 9.77 -1.55 -13.93
C GLY A 105 11.28 -1.84 -13.87
N PRO A 106 11.92 -2.18 -15.01
CA PRO A 106 13.32 -2.57 -15.06
C PRO A 106 14.30 -1.43 -14.73
N ARG A 107 13.85 -0.17 -14.69
CA ARG A 107 14.63 0.99 -14.25
C ARG A 107 14.20 1.51 -12.88
N ALA A 108 13.42 0.74 -12.11
CA ALA A 108 13.20 1.03 -10.70
C ALA A 108 14.53 0.86 -9.94
N SER A 109 14.82 1.79 -9.04
CA SER A 109 16.13 1.84 -8.36
C SER A 109 16.31 0.66 -7.39
N GLU A 110 17.44 -0.04 -7.51
CA GLU A 110 17.70 -1.30 -6.78
C GLU A 110 18.00 -1.13 -5.27
N TRP A 111 17.64 -2.07 -4.41
CA TRP A 111 16.87 -3.28 -4.70
C TRP A 111 15.40 -2.90 -4.94
N ALA A 112 14.77 -3.46 -5.96
CA ALA A 112 13.36 -3.23 -6.26
C ALA A 112 12.66 -4.53 -6.64
N GLY A 113 11.44 -4.71 -6.14
CA GLY A 113 10.64 -5.88 -6.43
C GLY A 113 9.38 -5.93 -5.58
N ASP A 114 8.67 -7.05 -5.69
CA ASP A 114 7.46 -7.33 -4.93
C ASP A 114 7.41 -8.78 -4.47
N LYS A 115 6.59 -9.02 -3.44
CA LYS A 115 6.17 -10.34 -3.00
C LYS A 115 4.65 -10.37 -2.88
N GLN A 116 4.04 -11.33 -3.55
CA GLN A 116 2.62 -11.62 -3.43
C GLN A 116 2.40 -12.74 -2.42
N GLY A 117 1.39 -12.58 -1.57
CA GLY A 117 0.99 -13.53 -0.55
C GLY A 117 -0.52 -13.73 -0.53
N LYS A 118 -1.00 -14.46 0.47
CA LYS A 118 -2.43 -14.72 0.65
C LYS A 118 -3.15 -13.44 1.06
N PHE A 119 -3.97 -12.91 0.14
CA PHE A 119 -4.75 -11.68 0.33
C PHE A 119 -3.90 -10.43 0.58
N CYS A 120 -2.65 -10.42 0.09
CA CYS A 120 -1.79 -9.25 0.19
C CYS A 120 -0.71 -9.23 -0.88
N THR A 121 -0.15 -8.05 -1.09
CA THR A 121 1.07 -7.86 -1.89
C THR A 121 1.91 -6.74 -1.28
N ALA A 122 3.21 -7.00 -1.11
CA ALA A 122 4.19 -6.02 -0.66
C ALA A 122 5.15 -5.68 -1.80
N GLN A 123 5.52 -4.42 -1.94
CA GLN A 123 6.39 -3.93 -3.01
C GLN A 123 7.32 -2.87 -2.45
N GLY A 124 8.50 -2.74 -3.04
CA GLY A 124 9.37 -1.61 -2.71
C GLY A 124 10.52 -1.40 -3.68
N ASN A 125 11.16 -0.24 -3.55
CA ASN A 125 12.32 0.16 -4.33
C ASN A 125 13.34 0.87 -3.44
N ILE A 126 14.63 0.78 -3.81
CA ILE A 126 15.80 1.20 -3.00
C ILE A 126 15.77 0.53 -1.61
N LEU A 127 15.28 -0.71 -1.57
CA LEU A 127 15.26 -1.47 -0.31
C LEU A 127 16.65 -2.00 0.00
N ALA A 128 16.87 -2.29 1.28
CA ALA A 128 18.07 -2.98 1.75
C ALA A 128 18.30 -4.30 1.00
N SER A 129 17.23 -5.10 0.83
CA SER A 129 17.26 -6.38 0.11
C SER A 129 15.83 -6.89 -0.18
N GLU A 130 15.73 -8.04 -0.85
CA GLU A 130 14.47 -8.79 -1.04
C GLU A 130 13.79 -9.17 0.27
N GLU A 131 14.58 -9.38 1.32
CA GLU A 131 14.07 -9.80 2.61
C GLU A 131 13.07 -8.80 3.21
N VAL A 132 13.12 -7.52 2.81
CA VAL A 132 12.15 -6.51 3.20
C VAL A 132 10.73 -6.89 2.79
N VAL A 133 10.47 -7.19 1.50
CA VAL A 133 9.12 -7.55 1.04
C VAL A 133 8.70 -8.94 1.51
N ASN A 134 9.65 -9.87 1.66
CA ASN A 134 9.39 -11.19 2.20
C ASN A 134 8.96 -11.13 3.68
N ALA A 135 9.63 -10.31 4.49
CA ALA A 135 9.26 -10.08 5.89
C ALA A 135 7.89 -9.41 6.02
N MET A 136 7.60 -8.42 5.18
CA MET A 136 6.29 -7.75 5.15
C MET A 136 5.14 -8.74 4.91
N VAL A 137 5.24 -9.60 3.89
CA VAL A 137 4.20 -10.59 3.57
C VAL A 137 4.06 -11.61 4.70
N ARG A 138 5.17 -12.17 5.20
CA ARG A 138 5.12 -13.13 6.32
C ARG A 138 4.48 -12.52 7.57
N ALA A 139 4.81 -11.28 7.91
CA ALA A 139 4.21 -10.62 9.07
C ALA A 139 2.71 -10.37 8.88
N PHE A 140 2.27 -9.96 7.68
CA PHE A 140 0.85 -9.77 7.38
C PHE A 140 0.03 -11.07 7.50
N GLU A 141 0.59 -12.18 7.02
CA GLU A 141 -0.06 -13.49 7.03
C GLU A 141 -0.11 -14.13 8.43
N ASN A 142 0.88 -13.86 9.27
CA ASN A 142 0.99 -14.44 10.62
C ASN A 142 0.49 -13.53 11.75
N THR A 143 0.01 -12.33 11.43
CA THR A 143 -0.59 -11.43 12.42
C THR A 143 -2.10 -11.59 12.39
N ASP A 144 -2.68 -11.83 13.57
CA ASP A 144 -4.13 -11.87 13.75
C ASP A 144 -4.73 -10.49 14.05
N GLY A 145 -6.05 -10.40 13.90
CA GLY A 145 -6.84 -9.25 14.27
C GLY A 145 -7.16 -8.32 13.10
N HIS A 146 -7.59 -7.10 13.44
CA HIS A 146 -8.07 -6.11 12.49
C HIS A 146 -7.03 -5.79 11.40
N LEU A 147 -7.47 -5.51 10.17
CA LEU A 147 -6.58 -5.30 9.01
C LEU A 147 -5.47 -4.26 9.29
N SER A 148 -5.79 -3.17 10.01
CA SER A 148 -4.81 -2.17 10.46
C SER A 148 -3.63 -2.73 11.26
N LEU A 149 -3.84 -3.75 12.10
CA LEU A 149 -2.76 -4.36 12.89
C LEU A 149 -1.84 -5.20 11.98
N ARG A 150 -2.43 -5.91 11.02
CA ARG A 150 -1.72 -6.74 10.04
C ARG A 150 -0.88 -5.91 9.09
N LEU A 151 -1.45 -4.81 8.57
CA LEU A 151 -0.74 -3.83 7.73
C LEU A 151 0.39 -3.14 8.51
N LEU A 152 0.17 -2.79 9.78
CA LEU A 152 1.20 -2.20 10.64
C LEU A 152 2.35 -3.18 10.89
N ALA A 153 2.05 -4.43 11.27
CA ALA A 153 3.04 -5.47 11.50
C ALA A 153 3.90 -5.73 10.25
N ALA A 154 3.30 -5.67 9.06
CA ALA A 154 4.04 -5.73 7.82
C ALA A 154 5.05 -4.59 7.67
N LEU A 155 4.65 -3.33 7.87
CA LEU A 155 5.58 -2.19 7.77
C LEU A 155 6.75 -2.31 8.76
N GLU A 156 6.48 -2.77 9.98
CA GLU A 156 7.51 -2.97 10.99
C GLU A 156 8.48 -4.08 10.64
N ALA A 157 7.97 -5.21 10.16
CA ALA A 157 8.82 -6.32 9.70
C ALA A 157 9.69 -5.90 8.50
N GLY A 158 9.12 -5.14 7.56
CA GLY A 158 9.88 -4.56 6.45
C GLY A 158 11.00 -3.63 6.93
N GLN A 159 10.70 -2.76 7.90
CA GLN A 159 11.70 -1.86 8.50
C GLN A 159 12.79 -2.64 9.25
N GLN A 160 12.42 -3.68 10.01
CA GLN A 160 13.37 -4.54 10.74
C GLN A 160 14.28 -5.32 9.80
N ALA A 161 13.78 -5.72 8.63
CA ALA A 161 14.55 -6.34 7.55
C ALA A 161 15.45 -5.36 6.77
N GLY A 162 15.50 -4.09 7.19
CA GLY A 162 16.40 -3.05 6.66
C GLY A 162 15.70 -1.92 5.93
N GLY A 163 14.44 -2.09 5.53
CA GLY A 163 13.59 -1.03 4.96
C GLY A 163 14.20 -0.26 3.77
N ASP A 164 13.87 1.03 3.71
CA ASP A 164 14.43 2.02 2.78
C ASP A 164 15.88 2.34 3.19
N LYS A 165 16.84 2.12 2.27
CA LYS A 165 18.29 2.37 2.51
C LYS A 165 18.62 3.80 2.93
N ARG A 166 17.73 4.75 2.65
CA ARG A 166 17.92 6.17 2.98
C ARG A 166 17.42 6.52 4.38
N GLY A 167 16.67 5.62 5.03
CA GLY A 167 16.02 5.83 6.33
C GLY A 167 14.53 6.15 6.21
N MET A 168 13.97 6.79 7.22
CA MET A 168 12.53 7.07 7.31
C MET A 168 12.20 8.57 7.31
N GLN A 169 10.98 8.93 6.94
CA GLN A 169 10.43 10.28 7.12
C GLN A 169 8.91 10.29 7.27
N SER A 170 8.18 9.54 6.45
CA SER A 170 6.72 9.52 6.48
C SER A 170 6.15 8.12 6.38
N ALA A 171 4.92 7.95 6.85
CA ALA A 171 4.15 6.72 6.74
C ALA A 171 2.64 7.03 6.65
N ALA A 172 1.88 6.17 5.98
CA ALA A 172 0.45 6.33 5.82
C ALA A 172 -0.28 4.98 5.83
N MET A 173 -1.57 5.01 6.16
CA MET A 173 -2.47 3.85 6.09
C MET A 173 -3.86 4.29 5.64
N LEU A 174 -4.46 3.51 4.74
CA LEU A 174 -5.83 3.69 4.26
C LEU A 174 -6.55 2.35 4.29
N ILE A 175 -7.69 2.29 4.96
CA ILE A 175 -8.58 1.12 5.01
C ILE A 175 -9.99 1.58 4.72
N VAL A 176 -10.66 0.85 3.84
CA VAL A 176 -12.04 1.11 3.43
C VAL A 176 -12.89 -0.15 3.56
N LYS A 177 -14.16 0.06 3.88
CA LYS A 177 -15.21 -0.94 3.90
C LYS A 177 -16.55 -0.20 3.82
N LYS A 178 -17.48 -0.78 3.07
CA LYS A 178 -18.78 -0.17 2.84
C LYS A 178 -19.52 0.07 4.17
N ASP A 179 -20.01 1.30 4.35
CA ASP A 179 -20.78 1.76 5.51
C ASP A 179 -20.07 1.55 6.86
N ALA A 180 -18.73 1.56 6.88
CA ALA A 180 -17.93 1.28 8.08
C ALA A 180 -17.18 2.50 8.65
N GLY A 181 -17.34 3.68 8.06
CA GLY A 181 -16.85 4.93 8.61
C GLY A 181 -17.72 5.47 9.74
N VAL A 182 -17.13 6.35 10.57
CA VAL A 182 -17.80 6.90 11.77
C VAL A 182 -18.93 7.88 11.43
N TRP A 183 -18.88 8.52 10.26
CA TRP A 183 -19.80 9.56 9.83
C TRP A 183 -20.72 9.07 8.70
N LEU A 184 -21.86 9.73 8.52
CA LEU A 184 -22.83 9.38 7.47
C LEU A 184 -22.18 9.41 6.07
N HIS A 185 -22.49 8.40 5.24
CA HIS A 185 -21.95 8.24 3.88
C HIS A 185 -20.41 8.16 3.82
N ASN A 186 -19.80 7.51 4.82
CA ASN A 186 -18.35 7.34 4.89
C ASN A 186 -17.98 5.86 4.86
N ASP A 187 -17.23 5.46 3.83
CA ASP A 187 -16.69 4.11 3.69
C ASP A 187 -15.26 3.98 4.24
N VAL A 188 -14.67 5.07 4.74
CA VAL A 188 -13.30 5.08 5.26
C VAL A 188 -13.31 4.61 6.71
N VAL A 189 -12.82 3.38 6.92
CA VAL A 189 -12.60 2.78 8.26
C VAL A 189 -11.45 3.48 8.97
N LEU A 190 -10.37 3.75 8.23
CA LEU A 190 -9.18 4.36 8.77
C LEU A 190 -8.40 5.10 7.68
N ARG A 191 -8.03 6.35 7.93
CA ARG A 191 -7.08 7.11 7.12
C ARG A 191 -6.12 7.83 8.05
N LEU A 192 -4.88 7.37 8.08
CA LEU A 192 -3.83 7.89 8.94
C LEU A 192 -2.65 8.33 8.10
N GLN A 193 -2.02 9.42 8.53
CA GLN A 193 -0.86 9.97 7.86
C GLN A 193 0.09 10.57 8.89
N VAL A 194 1.37 10.24 8.76
CA VAL A 194 2.50 10.83 9.49
C VAL A 194 3.41 11.41 8.42
N ASP A 195 3.30 12.72 8.19
CA ASP A 195 3.91 13.36 7.02
C ASP A 195 5.40 13.66 7.19
N ASP A 196 5.85 13.89 8.42
CA ASP A 196 7.24 14.15 8.79
C ASP A 196 7.51 13.71 10.24
N ASN A 197 8.30 12.65 10.40
CA ASN A 197 8.74 12.12 11.69
C ASN A 197 10.00 11.26 11.49
N PRO A 198 11.01 11.31 12.38
CA PRO A 198 12.17 10.41 12.31
C PRO A 198 11.81 8.93 12.55
N GLU A 199 10.72 8.63 13.25
CA GLU A 199 10.19 7.30 13.54
C GLU A 199 8.72 7.17 13.08
N PRO A 200 8.41 7.31 11.78
CA PRO A 200 7.02 7.46 11.32
C PRO A 200 6.19 6.20 11.50
N ILE A 201 6.79 5.00 11.44
CA ILE A 201 6.09 3.73 11.71
C ILE A 201 5.69 3.64 13.19
N ARG A 202 6.55 4.10 14.10
CA ARG A 202 6.27 4.13 15.54
C ARG A 202 5.12 5.09 15.85
N GLU A 203 5.10 6.25 15.20
CA GLU A 203 4.00 7.20 15.33
C GLU A 203 2.70 6.66 14.69
N LEU A 204 2.79 6.00 13.54
CA LEU A 204 1.65 5.32 12.92
C LEU A 204 1.08 4.24 13.84
N ARG A 205 1.93 3.45 14.52
CA ARG A 205 1.52 2.48 15.55
C ARG A 205 0.69 3.14 16.64
N ARG A 206 1.16 4.24 17.22
CA ARG A 206 0.43 4.98 18.27
C ARG A 206 -0.98 5.36 17.82
N LEU A 207 -1.13 5.78 16.55
CA LEU A 207 -2.42 6.14 15.96
C LEU A 207 -3.31 4.90 15.71
N VAL A 208 -2.75 3.79 15.20
CA VAL A 208 -3.46 2.52 15.00
C VAL A 208 -3.97 1.96 16.33
N GLU A 209 -3.15 1.98 17.38
CA GLU A 209 -3.54 1.53 18.72
C GLU A 209 -4.64 2.41 19.31
N LYS A 210 -4.54 3.75 19.14
CA LYS A 210 -5.61 4.67 19.53
C LYS A 210 -6.92 4.35 18.81
N ALA A 211 -6.89 4.14 17.49
CA ALA A 211 -8.07 3.76 16.72
C ALA A 211 -8.65 2.41 17.20
N ALA A 212 -7.81 1.41 17.49
CA ALA A 212 -8.24 0.11 17.98
C ALA A 212 -8.95 0.21 19.35
N THR A 213 -8.48 1.06 20.26
CA THR A 213 -9.16 1.28 21.55
C THR A 213 -10.55 1.89 21.38
N GLN A 214 -10.73 2.79 20.40
CA GLN A 214 -12.00 3.45 20.13
C GLN A 214 -13.04 2.55 19.48
N ARG A 215 -12.62 1.49 18.76
CA ARG A 215 -13.52 0.49 18.16
C ARG A 215 -14.11 -0.50 19.17
N ARG A 216 -13.50 -0.62 20.36
CA ARG A 216 -14.07 -1.48 21.41
C ARG A 216 -15.40 -0.88 21.86
N PRO A 217 -16.47 -1.69 22.00
CA PRO A 217 -17.75 -1.17 22.49
C PRO A 217 -17.52 -0.48 23.84
N ARG A 218 -18.04 0.74 23.98
CA ARG A 218 -18.10 1.41 25.28
C ARG A 218 -18.97 0.52 26.18
N ARG A 219 -18.37 -0.02 27.23
CA ARG A 219 -19.12 -0.72 28.29
C ARG A 219 -20.06 0.23 28.99
#